data_AF-A0A1X1K774-F1
#
_entry.id   AF-A0A1X1K774-F1
#
_cell.length_a   1.000
_cell.length_b   1.000
_cell.length_c   1.000
_cell.angle_alpha   90.00
_cell.angle_beta   90.00
_cell.angle_gamma   90.00
#
_symmetry.space_group_name_H-M   'P 1'
#
loop_
_entity.id
_entity.type
_entity.pdbx_description
1 polymer ?
#
loop_
_entity_poly.entity_id
_entity_poly.type
_entity_poly.pdbx_seq_one_letter_code
_entity_poly.pdbx_strand_id
1 'polypeptide(L)' 'MAYSTDFKHRSLNYIKEGHSHVETAKVFDVGIRTLFMWKRNYVNKGT' A
#
# COMPACT_ATOMS: atom_id res chain seq x y z
N MET A 1 -12.33 4.08 -8.03
CA MET A 1 -11.32 3.27 -8.75
C MET A 1 -10.96 2.05 -7.90
N ALA A 2 -11.02 0.86 -8.48
CA ALA A 2 -10.66 -0.38 -7.79
C ALA A 2 -9.26 -0.81 -8.23
N TYR A 3 -8.31 -0.79 -7.30
CA TYR A 3 -6.96 -1.29 -7.53
C TYR A 3 -6.93 -2.81 -7.35
N SER A 4 -6.16 -3.51 -8.19
CA SER A 4 -6.02 -4.97 -8.11
C SER A 4 -5.34 -5.40 -6.81
N THR A 5 -5.62 -6.61 -6.34
CA THR A 5 -5.01 -7.16 -5.12
C THR A 5 -3.49 -7.25 -5.25
N ASP A 6 -3.01 -7.67 -6.42
CA ASP A 6 -1.58 -7.73 -6.74
C ASP A 6 -0.91 -6.35 -6.64
N PHE A 7 -1.54 -5.32 -7.20
CA PHE A 7 -1.02 -3.95 -7.14
C PHE A 7 -0.92 -3.44 -5.69
N LYS A 8 -1.95 -3.72 -4.87
CA LYS A 8 -1.95 -3.39 -3.45
C LYS A 8 -0.84 -4.13 -2.70
N HIS A 9 -0.63 -5.41 -2.99
CA HIS A 9 0.44 -6.21 -2.36
C HIS A 9 1.82 -5.69 -2.71
N ARG A 10 2.09 -5.40 -3.99
CA ARG A 10 3.38 -4.80 -4.41
C ARG A 10 3.65 -3.47 -3.72
N SER A 11 2.64 -2.60 -3.65
CA SER A 11 2.75 -1.31 -2.95
C SER A 11 3.06 -1.48 -1.45
N LEU A 12 2.40 -2.43 -0.78
CA LEU A 12 2.61 -2.69 0.64
C LEU A 12 3.94 -3.40 0.92
N ASN A 13 4.40 -4.28 0.02
CA ASN A 13 5.70 -4.94 0.15
C ASN A 13 6.86 -3.95 -0.02
N TYR A 14 6.73 -2.97 -0.93
CA TYR A 14 7.70 -1.89 -1.07
C TYR A 14 7.89 -1.11 0.24
N ILE A 15 6.78 -0.82 0.96
CA ILE A 15 6.86 -0.22 2.31
C ILE A 15 7.57 -1.15 3.31
N LYS A 16 7.32 -2.48 3.24
CA LYS A 16 7.98 -3.47 4.13
C LYS A 16 9.48 -3.61 3.85
N GLU A 17 9.91 -3.39 2.61
CA GLU A 17 11.32 -3.37 2.20
C GLU A 17 12.08 -2.16 2.75
N GLY A 18 11.38 -1.21 3.39
CA GLY A 18 11.99 -0.06 4.08
C GLY A 18 11.71 1.28 3.40
N HIS A 19 10.99 1.29 2.27
CA HIS A 19 10.66 2.52 1.57
C HIS A 19 9.63 3.36 2.33
N SER A 20 9.76 4.69 2.20
CA SER A 20 8.83 5.61 2.85
C SER A 20 7.44 5.58 2.19
N HIS A 21 6.39 5.93 2.93
CA HIS A 21 5.03 6.03 2.38
C HIS A 21 4.93 7.13 1.31
N VAL A 22 5.73 8.20 1.42
CA VAL A 22 5.80 9.30 0.45
C VAL A 22 6.44 8.83 -0.86
N GLU A 23 7.53 8.08 -0.77
CA GLU A 23 8.20 7.49 -1.93
C GLU A 23 7.30 6.46 -2.62
N THR A 24 6.66 5.58 -1.85
CA THR A 24 5.73 4.57 -2.38
C THR A 24 4.56 5.24 -3.11
N ALA A 25 4.01 6.32 -2.54
CA ALA A 25 2.93 7.08 -3.17
C ALA A 25 3.33 7.64 -4.54
N LYS A 26 4.58 8.08 -4.69
CA LYS A 26 5.12 8.56 -5.97
C LYS A 26 5.37 7.42 -6.95
N VAL A 27 6.05 6.36 -6.50
CA VAL A 27 6.42 5.20 -7.35
C VAL A 27 5.20 4.49 -7.91
N PHE A 28 4.15 4.34 -7.09
CA PHE A 28 2.94 3.63 -7.48
C PHE A 28 1.81 4.58 -7.93
N ASP A 29 2.05 5.89 -8.00
CA ASP A 29 1.05 6.91 -8.34
C ASP A 29 -0.28 6.71 -7.57
N VAL A 30 -0.16 6.65 -6.24
CA VAL A 30 -1.31 6.48 -5.34
C VAL A 30 -1.27 7.48 -4.21
N GLY A 31 -2.45 7.93 -3.78
CA GLY A 31 -2.55 8.80 -2.61
C GLY A 31 -2.01 8.12 -1.35
N ILE A 32 -1.25 8.84 -0.53
CA ILE A 32 -0.73 8.37 0.76
C ILE A 32 -1.87 7.84 1.66
N ARG A 33 -3.03 8.51 1.67
CA ARG A 33 -4.23 8.06 2.41
C ARG A 33 -4.70 6.68 1.96
N THR A 34 -4.61 6.38 0.67
CA THR A 34 -4.98 5.09 0.09
C THR A 34 -4.05 3.98 0.59
N LEU A 35 -2.74 4.24 0.67
CA LEU A 35 -1.76 3.30 1.23
C LEU A 35 -2.06 2.97 2.70
N PHE A 36 -2.37 3.97 3.53
CA PHE A 36 -2.77 3.76 4.93
C PHE A 36 -4.03 2.91 5.06
N MET A 37 -5.04 3.15 4.21
CA MET A 37 -6.26 2.35 4.19
C MET A 37 -5.96 0.88 3.84
N TRP A 38 -5.10 0.63 2.85
CA TRP A 38 -4.73 -0.74 2.48
C TRP A 38 -3.96 -1.44 3.59
N LYS A 39 -3.00 -0.75 4.23
CA LYS A 39 -2.25 -1.29 5.37
C LYS A 39 -3.20 -1.70 6.50
N ARG A 40 -4.15 -0.82 6.86
CA ARG A 40 -5.16 -1.11 7.89
C ARG A 40 -6.02 -2.33 7.53
N ASN A 41 -6.52 -2.38 6.31
CA ASN A 41 -7.37 -3.50 5.86
C ASN A 41 -6.58 -4.82 5.73
N TYR A 42 -5.28 -4.76 5.45
CA TYR A 42 -4.42 -5.93 5.38
C TYR A 42 -4.15 -6.53 6.77
N VAL A 43 -3.87 -5.68 7.77
CA VAL A 43 -3.71 -6.11 9.17
C VAL A 43 -4.98 -6.76 9.70
N ASN A 44 -6.14 -6.17 9.42
CA ASN A 44 -7.43 -6.68 9.88
C ASN A 44 -7.89 -7.99 9.20
N LYS A 45 -7.25 -8.41 8.10
CA LYS A 45 -7.55 -9.70 7.44
C LYS A 45 -6.71 -10.87 7.98
N GLY A 46 -5.73 -10.59 8.85
CA GLY A 46 -4.83 -11.59 9.44
C GLY A 46 -5.16 -11.99 10.88
N THR A 47 -6.31 -11.55 11.41
CA THR A 47 -6.88 -11.90 12.72
C THR A 47 -8.31 -12.38 12.52
#